data_AF-A0A9D0LND6-F1
#
_entry.id   AF-A0A9D0LND6-F1
#
_cell.length_a   1.000
_cell.length_b   1.000
_cell.length_c   1.000
_cell.angle_alpha   90.00
_cell.angle_beta   90.00
_cell.angle_gamma   90.00
#
_symmetry.space_group_name_H-M   'P 1'
#
loop_
_entity.id
_entity.type
_entity.pdbx_description
1 polymer ?
#
loop_
_entity_poly.entity_id
_entity_poly.type
_entity_poly.pdbx_seq_one_letter_code
_entity_poly.pdbx_strand_id
1 'polypeptide(L)'
;LLSTGRISSEMLNKAARMGVPVVVSRTSPTSLAVALARHWGITLVGYARRGRMRIYAHPRRILTSLSPSTDTHNSTTKETNPDESSP
;
A
#
# COMPACT_ATOMS: atom_id res chain seq x y z
N LEU A 1 -8.79 14.06 -0.26
CA LEU A 1 -9.36 14.62 -1.50
C LEU A 1 -9.40 13.55 -2.58
N LEU A 2 -10.56 13.36 -3.23
CA LEU A 2 -10.73 12.44 -4.36
C LEU A 2 -10.98 13.23 -5.64
N SER A 3 -10.30 12.88 -6.74
CA SER A 3 -10.54 13.49 -8.05
C SER A 3 -10.65 12.43 -9.14
N THR A 4 -11.45 12.73 -10.17
CA THR A 4 -11.61 11.90 -11.37
C THR A 4 -10.59 12.26 -12.45
N GLY A 5 -10.00 13.46 -12.42
CA GLY A 5 -9.02 13.97 -13.38
C GLY A 5 -7.56 13.82 -12.93
N ARG A 6 -6.62 14.26 -13.77
CA ARG A 6 -5.18 14.23 -13.44
C ARG A 6 -4.87 15.12 -12.26
N ILE A 7 -3.89 14.73 -11.46
CA ILE A 7 -3.45 15.54 -10.32
C ILE A 7 -2.31 16.47 -10.76
N SER A 8 -2.60 17.77 -10.78
CA SER A 8 -1.62 18.84 -11.04
C SER A 8 -0.94 19.32 -9.74
N SER A 9 0.13 20.09 -9.88
CA SER A 9 0.79 20.78 -8.76
C SER A 9 -0.15 21.77 -8.06
N GLU A 10 -1.01 22.46 -8.81
CA GLU A 10 -1.98 23.41 -8.26
C GLU A 10 -3.03 22.69 -7.38
N MET A 11 -3.49 21.52 -7.80
CA MET A 11 -4.39 20.69 -6.99
C MET A 11 -3.71 20.23 -5.69
N LEU A 12 -2.43 19.84 -5.76
CA LEU A 12 -1.65 19.51 -4.56
C LEU A 12 -1.50 20.72 -3.64
N ASN A 13 -1.24 21.90 -4.19
CA ASN A 13 -1.09 23.13 -3.41
C ASN A 13 -2.40 23.46 -2.66
N LYS A 14 -3.54 23.38 -3.34
CA LYS A 14 -4.86 23.52 -2.71
C LYS A 14 -5.06 22.49 -1.60
N ALA A 15 -4.74 21.21 -1.86
CA ALA A 15 -4.83 20.15 -0.86
C ALA A 15 -3.95 20.41 0.37
N ALA A 16 -2.70 20.86 0.16
CA ALA A 16 -1.76 21.21 1.23
C ALA A 16 -2.29 22.37 2.09
N ARG A 17 -2.77 23.44 1.46
CA ARG A 17 -3.37 24.60 2.14
C ARG A 17 -4.62 24.24 2.95
N MET A 18 -5.38 23.25 2.49
CA MET A 18 -6.54 22.70 3.21
C MET A 18 -6.15 21.70 4.31
N GLY A 19 -4.86 21.41 4.50
CA GLY A 19 -4.40 20.43 5.47
C GLY A 19 -4.79 18.98 5.12
N VAL A 20 -5.05 18.67 3.84
CA VAL A 20 -5.48 17.35 3.41
C VAL A 20 -4.28 16.39 3.34
N PRO A 21 -4.21 15.35 4.18
CA PRO A 21 -3.04 14.48 4.24
C PRO A 21 -3.01 13.41 3.13
N VAL A 22 -4.14 13.16 2.45
CA VAL A 22 -4.29 12.11 1.43
C VAL A 22 -5.04 12.63 0.19
N VAL A 23 -4.43 12.47 -0.97
CA VAL A 23 -4.99 12.84 -2.28
C VAL A 23 -5.01 11.60 -3.18
N VAL A 24 -6.19 11.30 -3.74
CA VAL A 24 -6.43 10.11 -4.57
C VAL A 24 -7.02 10.53 -5.92
N SER A 25 -6.52 9.92 -7.00
CA SER A 25 -7.12 10.06 -8.33
C SER A 25 -7.26 8.74 -9.07
N ARG A 26 -8.28 8.70 -9.94
CA ARG A 26 -8.51 7.65 -10.94
C ARG A 26 -7.52 7.66 -12.11
N THR A 27 -6.66 8.67 -12.23
CA THR A 27 -5.74 8.86 -13.36
C THR A 27 -4.32 9.19 -12.87
N SER A 28 -3.44 9.64 -13.77
CA SER A 28 -2.05 9.94 -13.46
C SER A 28 -1.88 11.27 -12.72
N PRO A 29 -0.96 11.34 -11.74
CA PRO A 29 -0.38 12.59 -11.29
C PRO A 29 0.70 13.08 -12.26
N THR A 30 0.98 14.38 -12.26
CA THR A 30 2.16 14.95 -12.93
C THR A 30 3.44 14.73 -12.11
N SER A 31 4.61 14.73 -12.76
CA SER A 31 5.90 14.57 -12.07
C SER A 31 6.12 15.63 -10.97
N LEU A 32 5.75 16.88 -11.25
CA LEU A 32 5.83 17.96 -10.27
C LEU A 32 4.88 17.73 -9.09
N ALA A 33 3.65 17.26 -9.33
CA ALA A 33 2.73 16.91 -8.25
C ALA A 33 3.29 15.80 -7.34
N VAL A 34 3.98 14.80 -7.91
CA VAL A 34 4.66 13.75 -7.14
C VAL A 34 5.78 14.32 -6.28
N ALA A 35 6.62 15.19 -6.85
CA ALA A 35 7.70 15.84 -6.11
C ALA A 35 7.18 16.68 -4.93
N LEU A 36 6.14 17.49 -5.17
CA LEU A 36 5.50 18.30 -4.13
C LEU A 36 4.85 17.44 -3.05
N ALA A 37 4.16 16.36 -3.43
CA ALA A 37 3.54 15.46 -2.47
C ALA A 37 4.60 14.82 -1.54
N ARG A 38 5.77 14.46 -2.07
CA ARG A 38 6.92 13.96 -1.29
C ARG A 38 7.49 15.02 -0.34
N HIS A 39 7.57 16.27 -0.77
CA HIS A 39 8.10 17.34 0.05
C HIS A 39 7.13 17.76 1.16
N TRP A 40 5.83 17.81 0.87
CA TRP A 40 4.81 18.31 1.80
C TRP A 40 4.19 17.24 2.71
N GLY A 41 4.73 16.02 2.73
CA GLY A 41 4.19 14.98 3.61
C GLY A 41 2.81 14.45 3.18
N ILE A 42 2.38 14.68 1.93
CA ILE A 42 1.05 14.29 1.44
C ILE A 42 1.11 12.89 0.80
N THR A 43 0.17 12.03 1.20
CA THR A 43 -0.01 10.73 0.56
C THR A 43 -0.70 10.93 -0.78
N LEU A 44 0.01 10.61 -1.86
CA LEU A 44 -0.49 10.77 -3.22
C LEU A 44 -0.73 9.43 -3.87
N VAL A 45 -1.96 9.21 -4.35
CA VAL A 45 -2.40 7.98 -5.01
C VAL A 45 -2.94 8.32 -6.39
N GLY A 46 -2.47 7.58 -7.40
CA GLY A 46 -3.01 7.60 -8.75
C GLY A 46 -3.54 6.24 -9.18
N TYR A 47 -4.23 6.21 -10.32
CA TYR A 47 -4.79 4.99 -10.91
C TYR A 47 -5.65 4.15 -9.93
N ALA A 48 -6.34 4.79 -8.99
CA ALA A 48 -7.22 4.09 -8.06
C ALA A 48 -8.38 3.42 -8.81
N ARG A 49 -8.54 2.12 -8.60
CA ARG A 49 -9.57 1.24 -9.16
C ARG A 49 -9.96 0.20 -8.10
N ARG A 50 -11.00 -0.59 -8.36
CA ARG A 50 -11.42 -1.66 -7.46
C ARG A 50 -10.26 -2.62 -7.21
N GLY A 51 -9.87 -2.78 -5.94
CA GLY A 51 -8.81 -3.69 -5.50
C GLY A 51 -7.37 -3.30 -5.88
N ARG A 52 -7.14 -2.15 -6.55
CA ARG A 52 -5.79 -1.73 -6.96
C ARG A 52 -5.62 -0.23 -6.99
N MET A 53 -4.43 0.24 -6.62
CA MET A 53 -4.07 1.65 -6.65
C MET A 53 -2.55 1.78 -6.69
N ARG A 54 -2.04 2.89 -7.22
CA ARG A 54 -0.61 3.19 -7.23
C ARG A 54 -0.29 4.34 -6.28
N ILE A 55 0.52 4.07 -5.28
CA ILE A 55 0.97 5.08 -4.33
C ILE A 55 2.27 5.71 -4.85
N TYR A 56 2.31 7.04 -4.93
CA TYR A 56 3.43 7.81 -5.45
C TYR A 56 4.26 8.50 -4.34
N ALA A 57 3.63 8.77 -3.20
CA ALA A 57 4.25 9.41 -2.05
C ALA A 57 3.58 8.96 -0.73
N HIS A 58 4.37 8.89 0.34
CA HIS A 58 3.93 8.65 1.72
C HIS A 58 2.93 7.48 1.92
N PRO A 59 3.33 6.23 1.61
CA PRO A 59 2.45 5.06 1.74
C PRO A 59 2.03 4.73 3.17
N ARG A 60 2.71 5.27 4.18
CA ARG A 60 2.48 4.97 5.61
C ARG A 60 1.04 5.22 6.10
N ARG A 61 0.24 6.02 5.39
CA ARG A 61 -1.17 6.28 5.73
C ARG A 61 -2.16 5.28 5.12
N ILE A 62 -1.70 4.34 4.29
CA ILE A 62 -2.53 3.34 3.64
C ILE A 62 -2.35 2.01 4.40
N LEU A 63 -3.45 1.50 4.96
CA LEU A 63 -3.48 0.18 5.57
C LEU A 63 -3.72 -0.86 4.47
N THR A 64 -2.76 -1.76 4.28
CA THR A 64 -2.95 -2.94 3.45
C THR A 64 -3.44 -4.06 4.36
N SER A 65 -4.58 -4.67 4.04
CA SER A 65 -4.98 -5.91 4.71
C SER A 65 -4.00 -7.01 4.29
N LEU A 66 -3.03 -7.31 5.15
CA LEU A 66 -2.29 -8.55 5.06
C LEU A 66 -3.30 -9.66 5.34
N SER A 67 -3.73 -10.40 4.32
CA SER A 67 -4.33 -11.71 4.58
C SER A 67 -3.18 -12.59 5.05
N PRO A 68 -3.20 -13.13 6.27
CA PRO A 68 -2.29 -14.20 6.62
C PRO A 68 -2.63 -15.37 5.68
N SER A 69 -1.78 -15.62 4.69
CA SER A 69 -1.78 -16.91 4.01
C SER A 69 -1.34 -17.92 5.06
N THR A 70 -2.32 -18.70 5.54
CA THR A 70 -2.14 -19.85 6.40
C THR A 70 -1.16 -20.83 5.75
N ASP A 71 0.08 -20.87 6.24
CA ASP A 71 0.98 -22.01 6.01
C ASP A 71 0.45 -23.20 6.84
N THR A 72 -0.45 -23.98 6.25
CA THR A 72 -0.80 -25.33 6.74
C THR A 72 -0.48 -26.32 5.64
N HIS A 73 0.67 -27.01 5.75
CA HIS A 73 0.87 -28.43 5.39
C HIS A 73 2.36 -28.84 5.52
N ASN A 74 2.70 -29.66 6.52
CA ASN A 74 3.31 -31.01 6.34
C ASN A 74 3.51 -31.79 7.67
N SER A 75 2.43 -32.11 8.39
CA SER A 75 2.43 -33.28 9.25
C SER A 75 2.27 -34.54 8.39
N THR A 76 3.39 -35.11 7.93
CA THR A 76 3.45 -36.51 7.49
C THR A 76 3.92 -37.35 8.67
N THR A 77 2.95 -37.90 9.40
CA THR A 77 3.15 -39.05 10.28
C THR A 77 3.38 -40.28 9.41
N LYS A 78 4.54 -40.93 9.56
CA LYS A 78 4.75 -42.40 9.59
C LYS A 78 6.22 -42.70 9.29
N GLU A 79 6.97 -43.12 10.30
CA GLU A 79 7.36 -44.54 10.41
C GLU A 79 8.09 -44.78 11.73
N THR A 80 7.58 -45.78 12.42
CA THR A 80 8.11 -46.45 13.61
C THR A 80 9.50 -47.03 13.35
N ASN A 81 10.41 -46.96 14.33
CA ASN A 81 11.11 -48.15 14.79
C ASN A 81 11.64 -47.97 16.24
N PRO A 82 11.41 -48.95 17.13
CA PRO A 82 11.92 -48.95 18.48
C PRO A 82 13.25 -49.68 18.51
N ASP A 83 14.37 -48.97 18.66
CA ASP A 83 15.60 -49.64 19.07
C ASP A 83 16.55 -48.65 19.75
N GLU A 84 16.33 -48.45 21.05
CA GLU A 84 17.41 -48.07 21.95
C GLU A 84 17.11 -48.67 23.33
N SER A 85 17.33 -49.98 23.42
CA SER A 85 17.53 -50.65 24.70
C SER A 85 18.79 -50.09 25.34
N SER A 86 18.66 -49.65 26.59
CA SER A 86 19.74 -49.27 27.50
C SER A 86 20.83 -50.36 27.58
N PRO A 87 22.02 -49.99 28.08
CA PRO A 87 22.20 -49.85 29.53
C PRO A 87 22.67 -48.46 29.99
#